data_AF-A0A9E4B9Q3-F1
#
_entry.id   AF-A0A9E4B9Q3-F1
#
_cell.length_a   1.000
_cell.length_b   1.000
_cell.length_c   1.000
_cell.angle_alpha   90.00
_cell.angle_beta   90.00
_cell.angle_gamma   90.00
#
_symmetry.space_group_name_H-M   'P 1'
#
loop_
_entity.id
_entity.type
_entity.pdbx_description
1 polymer ?
#
loop_
_entity_poly.entity_id
_entity_poly.type
_entity_poly.pdbx_seq_one_letter_code
_entity_poly.pdbx_strand_id
1 'polypeptide(L)'
;MANLSIRRLDEETVRRLRVRAEREGISLEETVRRTLRSAVVDEEPLGTLIRRIVGKGLDLDLPKRETAAPIDFASDDYLPDR
;
A
#
# COMPACT_ATOMS: atom_id res chain seq x y z
N MET A 1 14.12 7.89 2.91
CA MET A 1 14.11 7.34 1.53
C MET A 1 13.99 5.84 1.65
N ALA A 2 13.01 5.22 1.00
CA ALA A 2 12.97 3.76 0.91
C ALA A 2 14.02 3.31 -0.11
N ASN A 3 14.79 2.27 0.23
CA ASN A 3 15.73 1.62 -0.68
C ASN A 3 15.20 0.23 -1.03
N LEU A 4 15.32 -0.16 -2.30
CA LEU A 4 14.92 -1.47 -2.81
C LEU A 4 16.11 -2.10 -3.56
N SER A 5 16.49 -3.32 -3.17
CA SER A 5 17.50 -4.10 -3.89
C SER A 5 16.82 -5.25 -4.64
N ILE A 6 16.98 -5.26 -5.97
CA ILE A 6 16.45 -6.32 -6.83
C ILE A 6 17.62 -7.25 -7.19
N ARG A 7 17.53 -8.52 -6.78
CA ARG A 7 18.54 -9.55 -7.08
C ARG A 7 18.06 -10.42 -8.23
N ARG A 8 18.99 -11.04 -8.96
CA ARG A 8 18.71 -11.99 -10.05
C ARG A 8 17.83 -11.39 -11.16
N LEU A 9 18.04 -10.11 -11.47
CA LEU A 9 17.42 -9.46 -12.63
C LEU A 9 18.12 -9.97 -13.89
N ASP A 10 17.35 -10.34 -14.91
CA ASP A 10 17.91 -10.84 -16.16
C ASP A 10 18.67 -9.73 -16.90
N GLU A 11 19.74 -10.12 -17.61
CA GLU A 11 20.63 -9.18 -18.31
C GLU A 11 19.89 -8.37 -19.38
N GLU A 12 18.93 -9.00 -20.04
CA GLU A 12 18.11 -8.36 -21.08
C GLU A 12 17.25 -7.24 -20.51
N THR A 13 16.64 -7.44 -19.34
CA THR A 13 15.90 -6.40 -18.62
C THR A 13 16.81 -5.25 -18.21
N VAL A 14 18.00 -5.53 -17.67
CA VAL A 14 18.98 -4.50 -17.32
C VAL A 14 19.36 -3.68 -18.56
N ARG A 15 19.62 -4.35 -19.69
CA ARG A 15 19.96 -3.70 -20.96
C ARG A 15 18.84 -2.79 -21.45
N ARG A 16 17.59 -3.27 -21.43
CA ARG A 16 16.42 -2.47 -21.83
C ARG A 16 16.22 -1.24 -20.94
N LEU A 17 16.41 -1.38 -19.63
CA LEU A 17 16.31 -0.26 -18.69
C LEU A 17 17.40 0.79 -18.96
N ARG A 18 18.64 0.38 -19.29
CA ARG A 18 19.72 1.30 -19.67
C ARG A 18 19.41 2.07 -20.96
N VAL A 19 18.99 1.35 -22.01
CA VAL A 19 18.59 1.98 -23.28
C VAL A 19 17.45 2.99 -23.05
N ARG A 20 16.48 2.65 -22.19
CA ARG A 20 15.39 3.57 -21.85
C ARG A 20 15.89 4.81 -21.10
N ALA A 21 16.78 4.63 -20.13
CA ALA A 21 17.38 5.72 -19.35
C ALA A 21 18.13 6.71 -20.25
N GLU A 22 18.96 6.19 -21.16
CA GLU A 22 19.72 6.99 -22.13
C GLU A 22 18.78 7.76 -23.08
N ARG A 23 17.73 7.10 -23.58
CA ARG A 23 16.73 7.74 -24.45
C ARG A 23 15.96 8.86 -23.76
N GLU A 24 15.66 8.71 -22.48
CA GLU A 24 14.94 9.72 -21.69
C GLU A 24 15.89 10.77 -21.07
N GLY A 25 17.21 10.59 -21.15
CA GLY A 25 18.20 11.49 -20.57
C GLY A 25 18.22 11.49 -19.03
N ILE A 26 17.84 10.38 -18.40
CA ILE A 26 17.72 10.25 -16.94
C ILE A 26 18.57 9.09 -16.42
N SER A 27 18.76 9.00 -15.11
CA SER A 27 19.50 7.89 -14.51
C SER A 27 18.74 6.56 -14.63
N LEU A 28 19.49 5.46 -14.57
CA LEU A 28 18.91 4.12 -14.50
C LEU A 28 17.98 3.98 -13.29
N GLU A 29 18.38 4.53 -12.14
CA GLU A 29 17.57 4.52 -10.92
C GLU A 29 16.23 5.24 -11.11
N GLU A 30 16.24 6.43 -11.74
CA GLU A 30 15.01 7.17 -12.00
C GLU A 30 14.12 6.43 -13.01
N THR A 31 14.71 5.79 -14.01
CA THR A 31 13.97 4.95 -14.96
C THR A 31 13.27 3.78 -14.27
N VAL A 32 13.98 3.09 -13.35
CA VAL A 32 13.42 2.00 -12.53
C VAL A 32 12.30 2.53 -11.64
N ARG A 33 12.52 3.66 -10.97
CA ARG A 33 11.53 4.30 -10.09
C ARG A 33 10.24 4.64 -10.84
N ARG A 34 10.34 5.24 -12.03
CA ARG A 34 9.19 5.56 -12.88
C ARG A 34 8.47 4.32 -13.37
N THR A 35 9.21 3.30 -13.79
CA THR A 35 8.64 2.01 -14.21
C THR A 35 7.86 1.37 -13.09
N LEU A 36 8.44 1.28 -11.89
CA LEU A 36 7.76 0.74 -10.71
C LEU A 36 6.53 1.58 -10.35
N ARG A 37 6.65 2.91 -10.32
CA ARG A 37 5.52 3.80 -10.06
C ARG A 37 4.37 3.55 -11.05
N SER A 38 4.67 3.49 -12.34
CA SER A 38 3.66 3.23 -13.37
C SER A 38 3.02 1.85 -13.25
N ALA A 39 3.73 0.87 -12.70
CA ALA A 39 3.23 -0.50 -12.55
C ALA A 39 2.38 -0.69 -11.28
N VAL A 40 2.59 0.12 -10.24
CA VAL A 40 1.94 -0.05 -8.92
C VAL A 40 0.91 1.03 -8.59
N VAL A 41 0.90 2.15 -9.31
CA VAL A 41 -0.11 3.19 -9.11
C VAL A 41 -1.41 2.70 -9.76
N ASP A 42 -2.41 2.42 -8.92
CA ASP A 42 -3.79 2.20 -9.38
C ASP A 42 -4.27 3.43 -10.17
N GLU A 43 -5.10 3.19 -11.21
CA GLU A 43 -5.65 4.26 -12.07
C GLU A 43 -6.35 5.37 -11.27
N GLU A 44 -6.89 5.03 -10.08
CA GLU A 44 -7.48 5.99 -9.16
C GLU A 44 -7.19 5.64 -7.70
N PRO A 45 -6.52 6.52 -6.93
CA PRO A 45 -6.33 6.32 -5.50
C PRO A 45 -7.66 6.13 -4.78
N LEU A 46 -7.74 5.18 -3.84
CA LEU A 46 -8.98 4.87 -3.11
C LEU A 46 -9.65 6.11 -2.50
N GLY A 47 -8.87 7.06 -1.97
CA GLY A 47 -9.42 8.31 -1.42
C GLY A 47 -10.12 9.18 -2.48
N THR A 48 -9.60 9.21 -3.70
CA THR A 48 -10.23 9.88 -4.85
C THR A 48 -11.50 9.16 -5.25
N LEU A 49 -11.46 7.82 -5.32
CA LEU A 49 -12.62 6.99 -5.64
C LEU A 49 -13.74 7.18 -4.62
N ILE A 50 -13.43 7.13 -3.32
CA ILE A 50 -14.39 7.40 -2.24
C ILE A 50 -14.96 8.81 -2.38
N ARG A 51 -14.12 9.82 -2.60
CA ARG A 51 -14.59 11.21 -2.77
C ARG A 51 -15.49 11.37 -4.00
N ARG A 52 -15.22 10.65 -5.09
CA ARG A 52 -16.08 10.64 -6.29
C ARG A 52 -17.42 9.97 -6.01
N ILE A 53 -17.44 8.87 -5.27
CA ILE A 53 -18.66 8.11 -4.95
C ILE A 53 -19.51 8.83 -3.89
N VAL A 54 -18.88 9.30 -2.81
CA VAL A 54 -19.54 9.86 -1.62
C VAL A 54 -19.73 11.38 -1.74
N GLY A 55 -18.99 12.05 -2.63
CA GLY A 55 -19.12 13.49 -2.86
C GLY A 55 -18.80 14.33 -1.62
N LYS A 56 -19.81 15.04 -1.10
CA LYS A 56 -19.70 15.89 0.10
C LYS A 56 -20.02 15.16 1.41
N GLY A 57 -20.41 13.90 1.34
CA GLY A 57 -20.84 13.12 2.49
C GLY A 57 -22.02 12.23 2.12
N LEU A 58 -22.12 11.10 2.82
CA LEU A 58 -23.23 10.16 2.75
C LEU A 58 -23.72 9.96 4.18
N ASP A 59 -25.02 10.11 4.40
CA ASP A 59 -25.63 9.71 5.65
C ASP A 59 -25.72 8.18 5.66
N LEU A 60 -24.88 7.56 6.49
CA LEU A 60 -24.86 6.13 6.70
C LEU A 60 -25.72 5.81 7.91
N ASP A 61 -26.75 5.00 7.72
CA ASP A 61 -27.48 4.41 8.84
C ASP A 61 -26.61 3.32 9.47
N LEU A 62 -25.83 3.72 10.47
CA LEU A 62 -24.91 2.83 11.17
C LEU A 62 -25.70 1.90 12.08
N PRO A 63 -25.37 0.60 12.13
CA PRO A 63 -26.01 -0.31 13.06
C PRO A 63 -25.80 0.18 14.49
N LYS A 64 -26.83 0.01 15.33
CA LYS A 64 -26.73 0.34 16.76
C LYS A 64 -25.54 -0.44 17.35
N ARG A 65 -24.64 0.29 18.01
CA ARG A 65 -23.54 -0.34 18.73
C ARG A 65 -24.11 -1.23 19.83
N GLU A 66 -23.75 -2.50 19.78
CA GLU A 66 -23.95 -3.39 20.92
C GLU A 66 -22.92 -3.02 21.98
N THR A 67 -23.38 -2.65 23.16
CA THR A 67 -22.50 -2.47 24.32
C THR A 67 -22.02 -3.84 24.78
N ALA A 68 -20.75 -4.16 24.54
CA ALA A 68 -20.12 -5.30 25.19
C ALA A 68 -20.06 -5.05 26.71
N ALA A 69 -20.31 -6.09 27.50
CA ALA A 69 -20.06 -6.03 28.93
C ALA A 69 -18.56 -5.70 29.18
N PRO A 70 -18.22 -4.93 30.21
CA PRO A 70 -16.84 -4.73 30.62
C PRO A 70 -16.16 -6.09 30.80
N ILE A 71 -14.93 -6.23 30.29
CA ILE A 71 -14.11 -7.39 30.58
C ILE A 71 -13.84 -7.37 32.09
N ASP A 72 -14.25 -8.43 32.78
CA ASP A 72 -13.88 -8.63 34.17
C ASP A 72 -12.44 -9.17 34.22
N PHE A 73 -11.54 -8.35 34.73
CA PHE A 73 -10.14 -8.72 34.93
C PHE A 73 -9.88 -9.39 36.29
N ALA A 74 -10.92 -9.57 37.12
CA ALA A 74 -10.84 -10.17 38.44
C ALA A 74 -11.16 -11.68 38.46
N SER A 75 -11.58 -12.27 37.33
CA SER A 75 -11.74 -13.72 37.22
C SER A 75 -10.37 -14.40 37.16
N ASP A 76 -10.12 -15.30 38.10
CA ASP A 76 -8.89 -16.07 38.32
C ASP A 76 -8.56 -17.11 37.21
N ASP A 77 -9.27 -17.04 36.06
CA ASP A 77 -9.13 -17.96 34.92
C ASP A 77 -7.85 -17.73 34.10
N TYR A 78 -6.96 -16.84 34.54
CA TYR A 78 -5.64 -16.60 33.97
C TYR A 78 -4.52 -17.03 34.92
N LEU A 79 -4.56 -18.28 35.38
CA LEU A 79 -3.37 -18.98 35.85
C LEU A 79 -2.71 -19.64 34.64
N PRO A 80 -1.59 -19.10 34.10
CA PRO A 80 -0.81 -19.86 33.13
C PRO A 80 -0.26 -21.08 33.85
N ASP A 81 -0.48 -22.26 33.27
CA ASP A 81 0.04 -23.54 33.77
C ASP A 81 1.50 -23.39 34.22
N ARG A 82 1.74 -23.60 35.51
CA ARG A 82 3.07 -23.73 36.10
C ARG A 82 3.51 -25.19 36.09
#